data_AF-A0A933RJJ3-F1
#
_entry.id   AF-A0A933RJJ3-F1
#
_cell.length_a   1.000
_cell.length_b   1.000
_cell.length_c   1.000
_cell.angle_alpha   90.00
_cell.angle_beta   90.00
_cell.angle_gamma   90.00
#
_symmetry.space_group_name_H-M   'P 1'
#
loop_
_entity.id
_entity.type
_entity.pdbx_description
1 polymer ?
#
loop_
_entity_poly.entity_id
_entity_poly.type
_entity_poly.pdbx_seq_one_letter_code
_entity_poly.pdbx_strand_id
1 'polypeptide(L)'
;MKNFAGAISCILLSIMIVSCKHDSAQQSGVARATTAEENEAQRLLPSAADLDGWQPEGKSRTYSGEALFEHIDGGADIYFEYGFVTLVTQHYAKADTTLSLEIYCMKDAPAAFGIYSYNRHPSLSPVEIGDKGVIHPNGLYFWKAKYYVDIRQAGPATVANEDFVALAKAIEKKIGTTAAPLGSTPPEVMESLPAKDMVSRSEVFARGKLGINNQVYVAEEDLFGLSDGDAAAIGRYKIGRTECSLIVAEYSGEEACRKAFNRFREHFLGSQSTKENEFIATAMPAKYHGVRKIGKRLVVVANADSPEHAIDMLGRIAP
;
A
#
# COMPACT_ATOMS: atom_id res chain seq x y z
N MET A 1 35.21 -78.16 28.81
CA MET A 1 35.77 -77.24 29.82
C MET A 1 36.08 -75.92 29.15
N LYS A 2 35.31 -74.89 29.53
CA LYS A 2 35.54 -73.43 29.54
C LYS A 2 36.39 -72.76 28.44
N ASN A 3 35.72 -71.77 27.83
CA ASN A 3 36.19 -70.50 27.24
C ASN A 3 36.40 -70.45 25.73
N PHE A 4 35.31 -70.13 25.01
CA PHE A 4 35.35 -69.37 23.76
C PHE A 4 34.89 -67.93 24.07
N ALA A 5 35.80 -66.97 23.96
CA ALA A 5 35.51 -65.55 24.06
C ALA A 5 35.02 -65.04 22.70
N GLY A 6 33.72 -64.75 22.60
CA GLY A 6 33.11 -64.07 21.46
C GLY A 6 33.19 -62.56 21.61
N ALA A 7 33.60 -61.90 20.53
CA ALA A 7 33.72 -60.45 20.42
C ALA A 7 32.34 -59.76 20.50
N ILE A 8 32.21 -58.77 21.39
CA ILE A 8 31.07 -57.84 21.43
C ILE A 8 31.52 -56.56 20.73
N SER A 9 31.01 -56.35 19.50
CA SER A 9 31.16 -55.10 18.76
C SER A 9 30.00 -54.17 19.16
N CYS A 10 30.29 -53.16 19.97
CA CYS A 10 29.37 -52.08 20.31
C CYS A 10 29.23 -51.12 19.12
N ILE A 11 28.10 -51.15 18.44
CA ILE A 11 27.72 -50.14 17.44
C ILE A 11 27.19 -48.91 18.19
N LEU A 12 27.98 -47.84 18.24
CA LEU A 12 27.54 -46.51 18.66
C LEU A 12 26.76 -45.86 17.51
N LEU A 13 25.47 -45.64 17.72
CA LEU A 13 24.62 -44.87 16.81
C LEU A 13 24.89 -43.37 17.01
N SER A 14 25.68 -42.76 16.13
CA SER A 14 25.90 -41.32 16.10
C SER A 14 24.68 -40.62 15.49
N ILE A 15 23.87 -39.96 16.31
CA ILE A 15 22.83 -39.04 15.83
C ILE A 15 23.54 -37.81 15.24
N MET A 16 23.59 -37.71 13.92
CA MET A 16 23.94 -36.46 13.25
C MET A 16 22.80 -35.46 13.44
N ILE A 17 23.02 -34.48 14.30
CA ILE A 17 22.22 -33.25 14.30
C ILE A 17 22.55 -32.53 13.00
N VAL A 18 21.63 -32.61 12.03
CA VAL A 18 21.65 -31.73 10.85
C VAL A 18 21.35 -30.33 11.37
N SER A 19 22.41 -29.58 11.68
CA SER A 19 22.32 -28.14 11.88
C SER A 19 21.96 -27.54 10.52
N CYS A 20 20.67 -27.24 10.33
CA CYS A 20 20.21 -26.39 9.25
C CYS A 20 20.89 -25.03 9.41
N LYS A 21 21.94 -24.79 8.60
CA LYS A 21 22.48 -23.45 8.36
C LYS A 21 21.38 -22.64 7.68
N HIS A 22 20.55 -21.98 8.47
CA HIS A 22 19.72 -20.89 7.97
C HIS A 22 20.64 -19.71 7.61
N ASP A 23 20.31 -19.06 6.51
CA ASP A 23 21.20 -18.31 5.64
C ASP A 23 21.74 -17.01 6.27
N SER A 24 22.97 -17.02 6.76
CA SER A 24 23.63 -15.84 7.35
C SER A 24 23.97 -14.75 6.32
N ALA A 25 23.95 -15.08 5.02
CA ALA A 25 24.18 -14.12 3.95
C ALA A 25 22.98 -13.18 3.75
N GLN A 26 21.74 -13.67 3.91
CA GLN A 26 20.54 -12.85 3.76
C GLN A 26 20.36 -11.83 4.90
N GLN A 27 20.66 -12.18 6.15
CA GLN A 27 20.54 -11.26 7.28
C GLN A 27 21.53 -10.08 7.21
N SER A 28 22.76 -10.32 6.73
CA SER A 28 23.77 -9.26 6.62
C SER A 28 23.49 -8.25 5.51
N GLY A 29 22.84 -8.67 4.42
CA GLY A 29 22.39 -7.80 3.35
C GLY A 29 21.21 -6.91 3.75
N VAL A 30 20.21 -7.49 4.42
CA VAL A 30 19.01 -6.78 4.88
C VAL A 30 19.36 -5.73 5.94
N ALA A 31 20.15 -6.08 6.96
CA ALA A 31 20.55 -5.14 8.01
C ALA A 31 21.38 -3.95 7.49
N ARG A 32 22.16 -4.16 6.42
CA ARG A 32 22.97 -3.10 5.80
C ARG A 32 22.15 -2.18 4.90
N ALA A 33 21.15 -2.72 4.20
CA ALA A 33 20.19 -1.94 3.41
C ALA A 33 19.33 -1.06 4.31
N THR A 34 18.78 -1.62 5.39
CA THR A 34 17.96 -0.86 6.36
C THR A 34 18.76 0.29 6.97
N THR A 35 20.00 0.06 7.37
CA THR A 35 20.87 1.14 7.90
C THR A 35 21.11 2.26 6.87
N ALA A 36 21.20 1.94 5.57
CA ALA A 36 21.40 2.96 4.53
C ALA A 36 20.11 3.78 4.29
N GLU A 37 18.96 3.11 4.25
CA GLU A 37 17.64 3.72 4.04
C GLU A 37 17.23 4.59 5.24
N GLU A 38 17.53 4.14 6.46
CA GLU A 38 17.37 4.91 7.70
C GLU A 38 18.20 6.19 7.67
N ASN A 39 19.48 6.09 7.32
CA ASN A 39 20.38 7.24 7.20
C ASN A 39 19.92 8.20 6.09
N GLU A 40 19.40 7.69 4.98
CA GLU A 40 18.86 8.50 3.90
C GLU A 40 17.62 9.26 4.36
N ALA A 41 16.67 8.59 5.01
CA ALA A 41 15.44 9.21 5.52
C ALA A 41 15.74 10.26 6.62
N GLN A 42 16.71 10.00 7.51
CA GLN A 42 17.13 10.98 8.53
C GLN A 42 17.71 12.26 7.92
N ARG A 43 18.41 12.17 6.78
CA ARG A 43 18.93 13.36 6.06
C ARG A 43 17.83 14.23 5.46
N LEU A 44 16.61 13.72 5.34
CA LEU A 44 15.46 14.48 4.86
C LEU A 44 14.83 15.35 5.95
N LEU A 45 15.18 15.18 7.23
CA LEU A 45 14.69 16.03 8.31
C LEU A 45 15.22 17.47 8.14
N PRO A 46 14.33 18.47 8.07
CA PRO A 46 14.73 19.88 8.10
C PRO A 46 15.46 20.24 9.39
N SER A 47 16.54 21.00 9.24
CA SER A 47 17.21 21.67 10.36
C SER A 47 16.49 22.98 10.70
N ALA A 48 16.83 23.57 11.85
CA ALA A 48 16.36 24.91 12.22
C ALA A 48 16.72 26.00 11.18
N ALA A 49 17.79 25.81 10.40
CA ALA A 49 18.18 26.75 9.35
C ALA A 49 17.34 26.60 8.08
N ASP A 50 16.63 25.47 7.92
CA ASP A 50 15.78 25.19 6.76
C ASP A 50 14.36 25.78 6.93
N LEU A 51 13.97 26.17 8.15
CA LEU A 51 12.61 26.56 8.50
C LEU A 51 12.56 27.87 9.29
N ASP A 52 11.68 28.79 8.90
CA ASP A 52 11.53 30.07 9.58
C ASP A 52 10.77 29.93 10.92
N GLY A 53 11.51 30.08 12.02
CA GLY A 53 10.97 30.05 13.39
C GLY A 53 10.65 28.67 13.96
N TRP A 54 10.75 27.60 13.16
CA TRP A 54 10.55 26.22 13.61
C TRP A 54 11.86 25.59 14.08
N GLN A 55 11.82 24.93 15.24
CA GLN A 55 12.98 24.24 15.82
C GLN A 55 12.68 22.75 15.99
N PRO A 56 13.59 21.83 15.61
CA PRO A 56 13.46 20.43 15.97
C PRO A 56 13.35 20.29 17.49
N GLU A 57 12.30 19.62 17.96
CA GLU A 57 12.06 19.34 19.37
C GLU A 57 12.47 17.90 19.71
N GLY A 58 13.44 17.74 20.60
CA GLY A 58 13.93 16.42 21.00
C GLY A 58 14.73 15.70 19.91
N LYS A 59 14.90 14.37 20.09
CA LYS A 59 15.59 13.51 19.13
C LYS A 59 14.60 12.88 18.16
N SER A 60 14.99 12.77 16.90
CA SER A 60 14.25 11.99 15.91
C SER A 60 14.19 10.52 16.32
N ARG A 61 13.14 9.83 15.93
CA ARG A 61 13.00 8.38 16.09
C ARG A 61 12.97 7.70 14.73
N THR A 62 13.40 6.44 14.71
CA THR A 62 13.43 5.63 13.50
C THR A 62 12.85 4.26 13.83
N TYR A 63 11.97 3.78 12.96
CA TYR A 63 11.27 2.51 13.09
C TYR A 63 11.48 1.72 11.81
N SER A 64 11.99 0.49 11.91
CA SER A 64 12.20 -0.41 10.78
C SER A 64 11.69 -1.80 11.12
N GLY A 65 11.23 -2.54 10.10
CA GLY A 65 10.58 -3.83 10.29
C GLY A 65 9.40 -3.73 11.27
N GLU A 66 9.28 -4.71 12.16
CA GLU A 66 8.17 -4.81 13.12
C GLU A 66 8.12 -3.65 14.15
N ALA A 67 9.20 -2.87 14.31
CA ALA A 67 9.18 -1.71 15.21
C ALA A 67 8.13 -0.66 14.80
N LEU A 68 7.63 -0.69 13.55
CA LEU A 68 6.52 0.17 13.14
C LEU A 68 5.25 -0.04 13.99
N PHE A 69 5.00 -1.28 14.47
CA PHE A 69 3.86 -1.56 15.35
C PHE A 69 3.95 -0.82 16.69
N GLU A 70 5.15 -0.47 17.16
CA GLU A 70 5.34 0.35 18.37
C GLU A 70 4.90 1.80 18.16
N HIS A 71 4.85 2.27 16.91
CA HIS A 71 4.41 3.63 16.56
C HIS A 71 2.95 3.68 16.11
N ILE A 72 2.49 2.69 15.33
CA ILE A 72 1.14 2.64 14.74
C ILE A 72 0.49 1.29 15.04
N ASP A 73 -0.05 1.17 16.26
CA ASP A 73 -0.70 -0.05 16.73
C ASP A 73 -2.00 -0.34 15.93
N GLY A 74 -2.06 -1.54 15.32
CA GLY A 74 -3.16 -1.99 14.46
C GLY A 74 -3.25 -1.33 13.07
N GLY A 75 -2.36 -0.38 12.77
CA GLY A 75 -2.33 0.33 11.48
C GLY A 75 -1.13 -0.01 10.60
N ALA A 76 -0.14 -0.75 11.09
CA ALA A 76 1.10 -1.02 10.36
C ALA A 76 0.93 -2.04 9.20
N ASP A 77 -0.04 -2.95 9.27
CA ASP A 77 -0.25 -4.02 8.27
C ASP A 77 -0.41 -3.48 6.85
N ILE A 78 -1.14 -2.36 6.70
CA ILE A 78 -1.31 -1.73 5.39
C ILE A 78 0.01 -1.18 4.86
N TYR A 79 0.90 -0.65 5.71
CA TYR A 79 2.20 -0.18 5.28
C TYR A 79 3.09 -1.34 4.83
N PHE A 80 3.05 -2.47 5.53
CA PHE A 80 3.78 -3.67 5.12
C PHE A 80 3.27 -4.25 3.80
N GLU A 81 1.94 -4.34 3.61
CA GLU A 81 1.37 -4.79 2.32
C GLU A 81 1.86 -3.92 1.15
N TYR A 82 2.06 -2.62 1.39
CA TYR A 82 2.53 -1.71 0.35
C TYR A 82 4.04 -1.72 0.14
N GLY A 83 4.80 -2.31 1.06
CA GLY A 83 6.26 -2.41 0.99
C GLY A 83 6.97 -1.34 1.82
N PHE A 84 6.57 -1.18 3.08
CA PHE A 84 7.27 -0.38 4.07
C PHE A 84 8.73 -0.82 4.25
N VAL A 85 9.61 0.16 4.41
CA VAL A 85 11.04 -0.06 4.69
C VAL A 85 11.42 0.54 6.03
N THR A 86 11.22 1.84 6.21
CA THR A 86 11.54 2.55 7.44
C THR A 86 10.68 3.81 7.60
N LEU A 87 10.44 4.21 8.84
CA LEU A 87 9.80 5.47 9.22
C LEU A 87 10.77 6.29 10.06
N VAL A 88 10.92 7.57 9.72
CA VAL A 88 11.60 8.56 10.56
C VAL A 88 10.58 9.57 11.06
N THR A 89 10.60 9.85 12.37
CA THR A 89 9.72 10.84 13.00
C THR A 89 10.51 11.93 13.71
N GLN A 90 9.98 13.16 13.69
CA GLN A 90 10.57 14.30 14.37
C GLN A 90 9.47 15.31 14.72
N HIS A 91 9.53 15.89 15.92
CA HIS A 91 8.68 17.03 16.25
C HIS A 91 9.38 18.34 15.93
N TYR A 92 8.60 19.36 15.54
CA TYR A 92 9.05 20.74 15.36
C TYR A 92 8.19 21.66 16.20
N ALA A 93 8.80 22.59 16.93
CA ALA A 93 8.11 23.56 17.77
C ALA A 93 8.31 24.99 17.28
N LYS A 94 7.26 25.80 17.38
CA LYS A 94 7.27 27.24 17.11
C LYS A 94 6.25 27.91 18.02
N ALA A 95 6.74 28.76 18.94
CA ALA A 95 5.92 29.38 19.98
C ALA A 95 5.12 28.32 20.78
N ASP A 96 3.79 28.37 20.74
CA ASP A 96 2.87 27.44 21.42
C ASP A 96 2.37 26.30 20.51
N THR A 97 2.88 26.22 19.28
CA THR A 97 2.51 25.19 18.29
C THR A 97 3.59 24.13 18.14
N THR A 98 3.16 22.88 17.94
CA THR A 98 4.03 21.75 17.62
C THR A 98 3.50 21.01 16.39
N LEU A 99 4.42 20.59 15.53
CA LEU A 99 4.17 19.73 14.38
C LEU A 99 4.85 18.38 14.60
N SER A 100 4.14 17.30 14.32
CA SER A 100 4.73 15.98 14.13
C SER A 100 4.98 15.75 12.65
N LEU A 101 6.22 15.41 12.31
CA LEU A 101 6.64 14.98 10.98
C LEU A 101 6.88 13.49 10.98
N GLU A 102 6.28 12.79 10.02
CA GLU A 102 6.51 11.38 9.71
C GLU A 102 6.95 11.24 8.26
N ILE A 103 8.13 10.66 8.03
CA ILE A 103 8.66 10.35 6.69
C ILE A 103 8.74 8.83 6.56
N TYR A 104 7.81 8.26 5.79
CA TYR A 104 7.79 6.85 5.45
C TYR A 104 8.63 6.64 4.19
N CYS A 105 9.72 5.88 4.31
CA CYS A 105 10.47 5.35 3.19
C CYS A 105 9.82 4.02 2.77
N MET A 106 9.35 3.95 1.54
CA MET A 106 8.77 2.77 0.94
C MET A 106 9.78 2.10 -0.01
N LYS A 107 9.51 0.85 -0.40
CA LYS A 107 10.40 0.08 -1.29
C LYS A 107 10.59 0.74 -2.66
N ASP A 108 9.57 1.43 -3.16
CA ASP A 108 9.56 2.06 -4.47
C ASP A 108 8.54 3.22 -4.54
N ALA A 109 8.54 3.97 -5.65
CA ALA A 109 7.60 5.06 -5.87
C ALA A 109 6.12 4.60 -5.94
N PRO A 110 5.77 3.49 -6.63
CA PRO A 110 4.43 2.92 -6.56
C PRO A 110 3.93 2.61 -5.14
N ALA A 111 4.80 2.16 -4.23
CA ALA A 111 4.46 1.89 -2.83
C ALA A 111 4.11 3.18 -2.07
N ALA A 112 4.89 4.25 -2.24
CA ALA A 112 4.59 5.56 -1.66
C ALA A 112 3.31 6.18 -2.23
N PHE A 113 3.13 6.10 -3.56
CA PHE A 113 1.88 6.50 -4.20
C PHE A 113 0.69 5.71 -3.65
N GLY A 114 0.87 4.41 -3.42
CA GLY A 114 -0.14 3.54 -2.89
C GLY A 114 -0.66 4.01 -1.53
N ILE A 115 0.23 4.25 -0.55
CA ILE A 115 -0.15 4.80 0.76
C ILE A 115 -0.81 6.17 0.64
N TYR A 116 -0.28 7.06 -0.21
CA TYR A 116 -0.91 8.35 -0.49
C TYR A 116 -2.34 8.19 -1.01
N SER A 117 -2.54 7.35 -2.02
CA SER A 117 -3.83 7.14 -2.65
C SER A 117 -4.82 6.47 -1.70
N TYR A 118 -4.35 5.55 -0.86
CA TYR A 118 -5.11 4.84 0.15
C TYR A 118 -5.65 5.78 1.25
N ASN A 119 -4.81 6.69 1.76
CA ASN A 119 -5.19 7.65 2.81
C ASN A 119 -6.04 8.81 2.28
N ARG A 120 -6.05 9.02 0.97
CA ARG A 120 -6.74 10.16 0.34
C ARG A 120 -8.25 9.96 0.28
N HIS A 121 -8.96 10.99 0.74
CA HIS A 121 -10.39 11.13 0.57
C HIS A 121 -10.74 12.24 -0.42
N PRO A 122 -11.76 12.07 -1.30
CA PRO A 122 -12.19 13.09 -2.27
C PRO A 122 -12.53 14.46 -1.70
N SER A 123 -12.93 14.52 -0.42
CA SER A 123 -13.27 15.79 0.25
C SER A 123 -12.06 16.60 0.71
N LEU A 124 -10.84 16.04 0.65
CA LEU A 124 -9.63 16.74 1.06
C LEU A 124 -9.16 17.71 -0.01
N SER A 125 -8.55 18.81 0.43
CA SER A 125 -8.11 19.87 -0.48
C SER A 125 -6.76 19.51 -1.10
N PRO A 126 -6.63 19.47 -2.44
CA PRO A 126 -5.32 19.25 -3.07
C PRO A 126 -4.37 20.41 -2.79
N VAL A 127 -3.07 20.10 -2.77
CA VAL A 127 -1.99 21.11 -2.69
C VAL A 127 -0.83 20.70 -3.62
N GLU A 128 -0.21 21.70 -4.24
CA GLU A 128 0.94 21.52 -5.14
C GLU A 128 2.23 21.34 -4.33
N ILE A 129 2.38 20.17 -3.73
CA ILE A 129 3.56 19.71 -2.99
C ILE A 129 3.84 18.26 -3.34
N GLY A 130 5.10 17.94 -3.59
CA GLY A 130 5.50 16.61 -4.03
C GLY A 130 5.02 16.34 -5.45
N ASP A 131 4.80 15.07 -5.77
CA ASP A 131 4.11 14.70 -7.01
C ASP A 131 2.60 14.90 -6.87
N LYS A 132 2.05 14.62 -5.67
CA LYS A 132 0.71 15.05 -5.24
C LYS A 132 0.66 15.23 -3.72
N GLY A 133 -0.05 16.25 -3.25
CA GLY A 133 -0.31 16.49 -1.83
C GLY A 133 -1.77 16.79 -1.51
N VAL A 134 -2.13 16.73 -0.24
CA VAL A 134 -3.42 17.18 0.29
C VAL A 134 -3.29 17.83 1.65
N ILE A 135 -4.13 18.82 1.88
CA ILE A 135 -4.38 19.41 3.20
C ILE A 135 -5.66 18.79 3.77
N HIS A 136 -5.60 18.45 5.05
CA HIS A 136 -6.72 18.01 5.88
C HIS A 136 -6.78 18.88 7.15
N PRO A 137 -7.86 18.82 7.96
CA PRO A 137 -8.09 19.80 9.03
C PRO A 137 -6.95 19.97 10.05
N ASN A 138 -6.11 18.95 10.23
CA ASN A 138 -5.04 18.93 11.23
C ASN A 138 -3.67 18.65 10.62
N GLY A 139 -3.50 18.82 9.30
CA GLY A 139 -2.25 18.43 8.67
C GLY A 139 -2.21 18.48 7.15
N LEU A 140 -1.09 18.01 6.63
CA LEU A 140 -0.80 17.88 5.23
C LEU A 140 -0.01 16.60 5.02
N TYR A 141 -0.39 15.81 4.04
CA TYR A 141 0.46 14.71 3.57
C TYR A 141 0.62 14.75 2.06
N PHE A 142 1.77 14.27 1.61
CA PHE A 142 2.12 14.20 0.20
C PHE A 142 3.01 12.98 -0.06
N TRP A 143 3.21 12.69 -1.33
CA TRP A 143 4.22 11.71 -1.72
C TRP A 143 5.16 12.30 -2.77
N LYS A 144 6.39 11.81 -2.77
CA LYS A 144 7.41 12.11 -3.78
C LYS A 144 8.45 11.00 -3.81
N ALA A 145 8.80 10.53 -5.00
CA ALA A 145 9.64 9.35 -5.18
C ALA A 145 9.13 8.19 -4.30
N LYS A 146 10.02 7.52 -3.57
CA LYS A 146 9.69 6.44 -2.63
C LYS A 146 9.22 6.92 -1.25
N TYR A 147 8.95 8.21 -1.07
CA TYR A 147 8.59 8.78 0.24
C TYR A 147 7.11 9.16 0.30
N TYR A 148 6.44 8.71 1.36
CA TYR A 148 5.17 9.27 1.83
C TYR A 148 5.46 10.10 3.07
N VAL A 149 5.03 11.35 3.09
CA VAL A 149 5.33 12.31 4.15
C VAL A 149 4.01 12.78 4.75
N ASP A 150 3.87 12.66 6.06
CA ASP A 150 2.69 13.07 6.81
C ASP A 150 3.10 14.09 7.88
N ILE A 151 2.48 15.26 7.85
CA ILE A 151 2.71 16.35 8.79
C ILE A 151 1.40 16.62 9.51
N ARG A 152 1.42 16.52 10.83
CA ARG A 152 0.24 16.71 11.66
C ARG A 152 0.48 17.70 12.76
N GLN A 153 -0.54 18.45 13.13
CA GLN A 153 -0.54 19.21 14.37
C GLN A 153 -0.34 18.25 15.56
N ALA A 154 0.61 18.58 16.42
CA ALA A 154 0.80 17.94 17.70
C ALA A 154 0.44 18.95 18.81
N GLY A 155 -0.46 18.56 19.71
CA GLY A 155 -0.93 19.44 20.78
C GLY A 155 -2.16 20.29 20.45
N PRO A 156 -2.60 21.14 21.40
CA PRO A 156 -3.91 21.78 21.35
C PRO A 156 -3.97 23.07 20.51
N ALA A 157 -2.84 23.72 20.25
CA ALA A 157 -2.79 24.99 19.52
C ALA A 157 -3.00 24.76 18.01
N THR A 158 -3.91 25.51 17.40
CA THR A 158 -4.21 25.43 15.97
C THR A 158 -3.01 25.88 15.14
N VAL A 159 -2.63 25.07 14.15
CA VAL A 159 -1.57 25.40 13.20
C VAL A 159 -2.16 25.95 11.90
N ALA A 160 -1.55 26.99 11.36
CA ALA A 160 -1.93 27.58 10.08
C ALA A 160 -1.49 26.70 8.90
N ASN A 161 -2.26 26.71 7.81
CA ASN A 161 -1.93 25.90 6.62
C ASN A 161 -0.56 26.24 6.03
N GLU A 162 -0.15 27.50 6.14
CA GLU A 162 1.13 27.99 5.64
C GLU A 162 2.31 27.35 6.36
N ASP A 163 2.18 27.02 7.66
CA ASP A 163 3.23 26.34 8.41
C ASP A 163 3.37 24.86 8.00
N PHE A 164 2.25 24.16 7.74
CA PHE A 164 2.29 22.81 7.15
C PHE A 164 2.98 22.84 5.78
N VAL A 165 2.62 23.80 4.93
CA VAL A 165 3.21 23.96 3.59
C VAL A 165 4.69 24.32 3.67
N ALA A 166 5.11 25.16 4.61
CA ALA A 166 6.51 25.53 4.78
C ALA A 166 7.38 24.31 5.12
N LEU A 167 6.95 23.49 6.08
CA LEU A 167 7.65 22.27 6.44
C LEU A 167 7.68 21.26 5.27
N ALA A 168 6.54 21.09 4.58
CA ALA A 168 6.43 20.20 3.44
C ALA A 168 7.36 20.58 2.28
N LYS A 169 7.46 21.89 1.95
CA LYS A 169 8.38 22.41 0.92
C LYS A 169 9.85 22.19 1.26
N ALA A 170 10.22 22.33 2.53
CA ALA A 170 11.60 22.08 2.98
C ALA A 170 12.00 20.61 2.74
N ILE A 171 11.08 19.68 3.03
CA ILE A 171 11.28 18.24 2.82
C ILE A 171 11.28 17.91 1.32
N GLU A 172 10.32 18.43 0.56
CA GLU A 172 10.23 18.24 -0.89
C GLU A 172 11.54 18.65 -1.59
N LYS A 173 12.12 19.78 -1.18
CA LYS A 173 13.40 20.27 -1.70
C LYS A 173 14.52 19.27 -1.41
N LYS A 174 14.61 18.75 -0.19
CA LYS A 174 15.62 17.74 0.17
C LYS A 174 15.44 16.45 -0.64
N ILE A 175 14.21 15.95 -0.80
CA ILE A 175 13.92 14.78 -1.65
C ILE A 175 14.38 15.03 -3.09
N GLY A 176 14.10 16.21 -3.65
CA GLY A 176 14.51 16.57 -5.01
C GLY A 176 16.03 16.69 -5.21
N THR A 177 16.81 16.87 -4.14
CA THR A 177 18.27 16.89 -4.20
C THR A 177 18.92 15.52 -4.05
N THR A 178 18.22 14.55 -3.46
CA THR A 178 18.74 13.20 -3.20
C THR A 178 18.24 12.16 -4.19
N ALA A 179 17.02 12.32 -4.72
CA ALA A 179 16.46 11.41 -5.71
C ALA A 179 16.96 11.76 -7.13
N ALA A 180 17.29 10.74 -7.92
CA ALA A 180 17.51 10.92 -9.36
C ALA A 180 16.27 11.59 -9.99
N PRO A 181 16.41 12.39 -11.07
CA PRO A 181 15.31 13.09 -11.73
C PRO A 181 14.40 12.09 -12.48
N LEU A 182 13.63 11.33 -11.74
CA LEU A 182 12.52 10.54 -12.22
C LEU A 182 11.30 11.14 -11.54
N GLY A 183 10.46 11.83 -12.33
CA GLY A 183 9.12 12.17 -11.88
C GLY A 183 8.44 10.88 -11.43
N SER A 184 7.73 10.94 -10.31
CA SER A 184 7.06 9.76 -9.80
C SER A 184 5.69 9.71 -10.46
N THR A 185 5.60 8.94 -11.54
CA THR A 185 4.32 8.70 -12.19
C THR A 185 3.53 7.68 -11.37
N PRO A 186 2.20 7.84 -11.23
CA PRO A 186 1.35 6.77 -10.75
C PRO A 186 1.59 5.48 -11.54
N PRO A 187 1.39 4.29 -10.93
CA PRO A 187 1.54 3.01 -11.61
C PRO A 187 0.62 2.90 -12.84
N GLU A 188 1.10 2.25 -13.91
CA GLU A 188 0.40 2.15 -15.21
C GLU A 188 -1.04 1.60 -15.08
N VAL A 189 -1.27 0.65 -14.17
CA VAL A 189 -2.62 0.10 -13.90
C VAL A 189 -3.65 1.19 -13.58
N MET A 190 -3.24 2.35 -13.05
CA MET A 190 -4.14 3.47 -12.76
C MET A 190 -4.76 4.07 -14.03
N GLU A 191 -4.08 3.97 -15.18
CA GLU A 191 -4.58 4.45 -16.47
C GLU A 191 -5.70 3.58 -17.03
N SER A 192 -5.92 2.39 -16.45
CA SER A 192 -7.02 1.49 -16.83
C SER A 192 -8.39 1.98 -16.36
N LEU A 193 -8.45 2.94 -15.44
CA LEU A 193 -9.72 3.45 -14.90
C LEU A 193 -10.36 4.47 -15.87
N PRO A 194 -11.62 4.26 -16.30
CA PRO A 194 -12.33 5.21 -17.16
C PRO A 194 -12.62 6.52 -16.43
N ALA A 195 -12.33 7.66 -17.07
CA ALA A 195 -12.57 8.97 -16.45
C ALA A 195 -14.06 9.34 -16.31
N LYS A 196 -14.92 8.79 -17.19
CA LYS A 196 -16.35 9.14 -17.23
C LYS A 196 -17.07 8.65 -15.97
N ASP A 197 -17.80 9.56 -15.32
CA ASP A 197 -18.61 9.32 -14.10
C ASP A 197 -17.80 8.95 -12.84
N MET A 198 -16.46 8.98 -12.91
CA MET A 198 -15.62 8.74 -11.75
C MET A 198 -15.79 9.88 -10.73
N VAL A 199 -15.98 9.53 -9.47
CA VAL A 199 -15.94 10.49 -8.36
C VAL A 199 -14.53 11.06 -8.34
N SER A 200 -14.43 12.39 -8.50
CA SER A 200 -13.14 13.08 -8.56
C SER A 200 -12.26 12.67 -7.38
N ARG A 201 -11.02 12.30 -7.66
CA ARG A 201 -10.00 11.97 -6.65
C ARG A 201 -10.32 10.73 -5.80
N SER A 202 -11.15 9.83 -6.31
CA SER A 202 -11.52 8.58 -5.62
C SER A 202 -10.63 7.38 -6.00
N GLU A 203 -9.69 7.58 -6.92
CA GLU A 203 -8.83 6.52 -7.41
C GLU A 203 -7.80 6.07 -6.36
N VAL A 204 -7.64 4.76 -6.19
CA VAL A 204 -6.72 4.13 -5.23
C VAL A 204 -5.92 3.04 -5.92
N PHE A 205 -4.62 3.00 -5.66
CA PHE A 205 -3.75 1.89 -6.03
C PHE A 205 -3.68 0.90 -4.89
N ALA A 206 -3.90 -0.38 -5.15
CA ALA A 206 -3.87 -1.45 -4.16
C ALA A 206 -2.88 -2.55 -4.54
N ARG A 207 -2.16 -3.08 -3.55
CA ARG A 207 -1.17 -4.17 -3.72
C ARG A 207 -1.63 -5.52 -3.18
N GLY A 208 -2.63 -5.56 -2.30
CA GLY A 208 -3.13 -6.80 -1.73
C GLY A 208 -4.55 -6.72 -1.17
N LYS A 209 -4.93 -7.77 -0.44
CA LYS A 209 -6.27 -7.95 0.14
C LYS A 209 -6.65 -6.77 1.03
N LEU A 210 -5.76 -6.29 1.89
CA LEU A 210 -6.07 -5.22 2.85
C LEU A 210 -6.36 -3.92 2.11
N GLY A 211 -5.50 -3.55 1.15
CA GLY A 211 -5.67 -2.37 0.32
C GLY A 211 -6.98 -2.37 -0.46
N ILE A 212 -7.43 -3.54 -0.96
CA ILE A 212 -8.72 -3.65 -1.64
C ILE A 212 -9.88 -3.59 -0.63
N ASN A 213 -9.89 -4.45 0.38
CA ASN A 213 -11.03 -4.59 1.30
C ASN A 213 -11.30 -3.36 2.15
N ASN A 214 -10.27 -2.57 2.48
CA ASN A 214 -10.42 -1.31 3.21
C ASN A 214 -11.06 -0.21 2.34
N GLN A 215 -11.02 -0.33 1.02
CA GLN A 215 -11.67 0.60 0.09
C GLN A 215 -13.03 0.09 -0.36
N VAL A 216 -13.13 -1.21 -0.65
CA VAL A 216 -14.32 -1.90 -1.12
C VAL A 216 -14.32 -3.31 -0.57
N TYR A 217 -15.15 -3.57 0.43
CA TYR A 217 -15.33 -4.92 0.95
C TYR A 217 -15.98 -5.80 -0.12
N VAL A 218 -15.27 -6.84 -0.57
CA VAL A 218 -15.77 -7.83 -1.54
C VAL A 218 -16.08 -9.15 -0.85
N ALA A 219 -15.11 -9.70 -0.11
CA ALA A 219 -15.24 -10.96 0.63
C ALA A 219 -14.16 -11.04 1.73
N GLU A 220 -14.35 -11.96 2.67
CA GLU A 220 -13.31 -12.28 3.66
C GLU A 220 -12.15 -13.05 3.04
N GLU A 221 -12.38 -13.90 2.04
CA GLU A 221 -11.29 -14.58 1.34
C GLU A 221 -10.52 -13.62 0.42
N ASP A 222 -9.24 -13.88 0.20
CA ASP A 222 -8.45 -13.17 -0.81
C ASP A 222 -8.81 -13.66 -2.22
N LEU A 223 -9.90 -13.13 -2.76
CA LEU A 223 -10.37 -13.50 -4.10
C LEU A 223 -9.43 -13.00 -5.19
N PHE A 224 -8.80 -11.84 -5.00
CA PHE A 224 -7.87 -11.26 -5.97
C PHE A 224 -6.55 -12.01 -6.01
N GLY A 225 -6.00 -12.39 -4.86
CA GLY A 225 -4.73 -13.13 -4.74
C GLY A 225 -3.59 -12.46 -5.49
N LEU A 226 -3.44 -11.14 -5.28
CA LEU A 226 -2.36 -10.35 -5.86
C LEU A 226 -1.03 -10.78 -5.24
N SER A 227 -0.02 -10.96 -6.08
CA SER A 227 1.34 -11.33 -5.68
C SER A 227 2.35 -10.23 -6.07
N ASP A 228 3.63 -10.44 -5.76
CA ASP A 228 4.69 -9.50 -6.13
C ASP A 228 4.71 -9.26 -7.65
N GLY A 229 4.49 -8.00 -8.04
CA GLY A 229 4.41 -7.58 -9.44
C GLY A 229 2.99 -7.47 -9.99
N ASP A 230 1.98 -7.94 -9.25
CA ASP A 230 0.57 -7.67 -9.53
C ASP A 230 0.12 -6.39 -8.80
N ALA A 231 -0.94 -5.77 -9.28
CA ALA A 231 -1.55 -4.61 -8.63
C ALA A 231 -3.00 -4.41 -9.07
N ALA A 232 -3.75 -3.58 -8.33
CA ALA A 232 -5.08 -3.17 -8.72
C ALA A 232 -5.25 -1.65 -8.68
N ALA A 233 -6.02 -1.13 -9.61
CA ALA A 233 -6.57 0.21 -9.57
C ALA A 233 -8.05 0.13 -9.16
N ILE A 234 -8.46 0.97 -8.22
CA ILE A 234 -9.83 1.06 -7.71
C ILE A 234 -10.34 2.47 -7.98
N GLY A 235 -11.56 2.62 -8.47
CA GLY A 235 -12.23 3.92 -8.59
C GLY A 235 -13.68 3.84 -8.14
N ARG A 236 -14.20 4.92 -7.57
CA ARG A 236 -15.64 5.05 -7.25
C ARG A 236 -16.34 5.81 -8.36
N TYR A 237 -17.51 5.31 -8.76
CA TYR A 237 -18.28 5.87 -9.87
C TYR A 237 -19.67 6.23 -9.40
N LYS A 238 -20.17 7.38 -9.86
CA LYS A 238 -21.50 7.87 -9.52
C LYS A 238 -22.30 8.11 -10.79
N ILE A 239 -23.31 7.28 -11.02
CA ILE A 239 -24.19 7.35 -12.19
C ILE A 239 -25.58 7.75 -11.69
N GLY A 240 -25.96 9.01 -11.93
CA GLY A 240 -27.17 9.59 -11.36
C GLY A 240 -27.13 9.63 -9.83
N ARG A 241 -27.96 8.80 -9.18
CA ARG A 241 -28.05 8.72 -7.70
C ARG A 241 -27.34 7.49 -7.13
N THR A 242 -26.78 6.62 -7.97
CA THR A 242 -26.22 5.35 -7.52
C THR A 242 -24.70 5.36 -7.64
N GLU A 243 -24.07 4.63 -6.73
CA GLU A 243 -22.62 4.54 -6.62
C GLU A 243 -22.21 3.07 -6.67
N CYS A 244 -21.13 2.81 -7.41
CA CYS A 244 -20.47 1.52 -7.49
C CYS A 244 -18.95 1.73 -7.45
N SER A 245 -18.21 0.65 -7.24
CA SER A 245 -16.75 0.65 -7.34
C SER A 245 -16.32 -0.21 -8.51
N LEU A 246 -15.33 0.25 -9.25
CA LEU A 246 -14.67 -0.51 -10.30
C LEU A 246 -13.25 -0.82 -9.84
N ILE A 247 -12.88 -2.10 -9.90
CA ILE A 247 -11.56 -2.61 -9.56
C ILE A 247 -10.99 -3.24 -10.83
N VAL A 248 -9.82 -2.79 -11.26
CA VAL A 248 -9.07 -3.40 -12.36
C VAL A 248 -7.78 -3.93 -11.78
N ALA A 249 -7.71 -5.25 -11.62
CA ALA A 249 -6.50 -5.94 -11.19
C ALA A 249 -5.71 -6.41 -12.40
N GLU A 250 -4.43 -6.04 -12.46
CA GLU A 250 -3.49 -6.45 -13.49
C GLU A 250 -2.48 -7.44 -12.91
N TYR A 251 -2.34 -8.57 -13.60
CA TYR A 251 -1.48 -9.66 -13.18
C TYR A 251 -0.27 -9.78 -14.10
N SER A 252 0.87 -10.12 -13.53
CA SER A 252 2.10 -10.48 -14.24
C SER A 252 1.89 -11.61 -15.26
N GLY A 253 0.99 -12.56 -14.94
CA GLY A 253 0.65 -13.71 -15.78
C GLY A 253 -0.86 -13.98 -15.90
N GLU A 254 -1.28 -14.42 -17.09
CA GLU A 254 -2.69 -14.75 -17.37
C GLU A 254 -3.21 -15.91 -16.49
N GLU A 255 -2.33 -16.82 -16.10
CA GLU A 255 -2.66 -17.90 -15.18
C GLU A 255 -3.09 -17.40 -13.79
N ALA A 256 -2.43 -16.38 -13.25
CA ALA A 256 -2.79 -15.79 -11.96
C ALA A 256 -4.16 -15.10 -12.05
N CYS A 257 -4.40 -14.35 -13.14
CA CYS A 257 -5.69 -13.75 -13.43
C CYS A 257 -6.81 -14.81 -13.56
N ARG A 258 -6.54 -15.92 -14.25
CA ARG A 258 -7.48 -17.05 -14.39
C ARG A 258 -7.82 -17.68 -13.04
N LYS A 259 -6.83 -17.85 -12.15
CA LYS A 259 -7.06 -18.34 -10.78
C LYS A 259 -7.94 -17.38 -9.98
N ALA A 260 -7.69 -16.07 -10.08
CA ALA A 260 -8.52 -15.05 -9.43
C ALA A 260 -9.97 -15.08 -9.94
N PHE A 261 -10.16 -15.10 -11.26
CA PHE A 261 -11.50 -15.24 -11.86
C PHE A 261 -12.23 -16.49 -11.37
N ASN A 262 -11.53 -17.64 -11.27
CA ASN A 262 -12.11 -18.87 -10.77
C ASN A 262 -12.51 -18.76 -9.29
N ARG A 263 -11.69 -18.15 -8.42
CA ARG A 263 -12.04 -17.89 -7.02
C ARG A 263 -13.33 -17.06 -6.91
N PHE A 264 -13.42 -15.99 -7.67
CA PHE A 264 -14.64 -15.16 -7.75
C PHE A 264 -15.85 -15.98 -8.19
N ARG A 265 -15.70 -16.77 -9.26
CA ARG A 265 -16.79 -17.59 -9.78
C ARG A 265 -17.27 -18.64 -8.78
N GLU A 266 -16.33 -19.34 -8.15
CA GLU A 266 -16.62 -20.35 -7.13
C GLU A 266 -17.30 -19.74 -5.90
N HIS A 267 -16.82 -18.58 -5.43
CA HIS A 267 -17.37 -17.87 -4.29
C HIS A 267 -18.81 -17.40 -4.53
N PHE A 268 -19.10 -16.80 -5.69
CA PHE A 268 -20.39 -16.14 -5.92
C PHE A 268 -21.45 -17.00 -6.64
N LEU A 269 -21.06 -17.96 -7.48
CA LEU A 269 -21.99 -18.77 -8.28
C LEU A 269 -21.97 -20.26 -7.93
N GLY A 270 -20.98 -20.73 -7.18
CA GLY A 270 -20.73 -22.14 -6.99
C GLY A 270 -20.44 -22.86 -8.32
N SER A 271 -20.94 -24.08 -8.47
CA SER A 271 -20.68 -24.94 -9.65
C SER A 271 -21.59 -24.68 -10.86
N GLN A 272 -22.49 -23.69 -10.79
CA GLN A 272 -23.51 -23.46 -11.82
C GLN A 272 -23.30 -22.11 -12.53
N SER A 273 -22.57 -22.06 -13.66
CA SER A 273 -22.55 -20.87 -14.54
C SER A 273 -21.99 -21.12 -15.95
N THR A 274 -22.39 -20.25 -16.90
CA THR A 274 -22.57 -20.51 -18.35
C THR A 274 -21.86 -19.53 -19.32
N LYS A 275 -21.03 -18.59 -18.85
CA LYS A 275 -20.12 -17.79 -19.72
C LYS A 275 -18.66 -18.00 -19.32
N GLU A 276 -17.77 -18.11 -20.31
CA GLU A 276 -16.38 -18.52 -20.08
C GLU A 276 -15.55 -17.51 -19.26
N ASN A 277 -15.71 -16.21 -19.52
CA ASN A 277 -14.85 -15.15 -18.95
C ASN A 277 -15.62 -13.98 -18.30
N GLU A 278 -16.93 -14.11 -18.09
CA GLU A 278 -17.74 -13.03 -17.49
C GLU A 278 -18.91 -13.61 -16.71
N PHE A 279 -19.26 -13.00 -15.57
CA PHE A 279 -20.53 -13.25 -14.92
C PHE A 279 -21.02 -12.06 -14.09
N ILE A 280 -22.33 -12.05 -13.80
CA ILE A 280 -22.97 -11.17 -12.82
C ILE A 280 -23.47 -12.02 -11.66
N ALA A 281 -23.21 -11.59 -10.44
CA ALA A 281 -23.67 -12.22 -9.21
C ALA A 281 -24.48 -11.26 -8.35
N THR A 282 -25.43 -11.79 -7.59
CA THR A 282 -26.14 -11.04 -6.55
C THR A 282 -25.32 -11.16 -5.26
N ALA A 283 -24.77 -10.05 -4.77
CA ALA A 283 -23.95 -10.03 -3.56
C ALA A 283 -24.79 -9.81 -2.30
N MET A 284 -25.79 -8.92 -2.38
CA MET A 284 -26.79 -8.63 -1.34
C MET A 284 -28.12 -8.26 -2.01
N PRO A 285 -29.25 -8.19 -1.28
CA PRO A 285 -30.50 -7.68 -1.86
C PRO A 285 -30.29 -6.34 -2.57
N ALA A 286 -30.62 -6.29 -3.87
CA ALA A 286 -30.42 -5.13 -4.76
C ALA A 286 -28.97 -4.65 -4.92
N LYS A 287 -27.98 -5.51 -4.66
CA LYS A 287 -26.56 -5.25 -4.92
C LYS A 287 -25.93 -6.35 -5.75
N TYR A 288 -25.31 -5.95 -6.85
CA TYR A 288 -24.74 -6.84 -7.84
C TYR A 288 -23.23 -6.65 -7.96
N HIS A 289 -22.55 -7.75 -8.26
CA HIS A 289 -21.15 -7.75 -8.66
C HIS A 289 -21.04 -8.22 -10.09
N GLY A 290 -20.26 -7.51 -10.90
CA GLY A 290 -19.89 -7.94 -12.24
C GLY A 290 -18.42 -8.33 -12.24
N VAL A 291 -18.08 -9.46 -12.85
CA VAL A 291 -16.70 -9.93 -12.95
C VAL A 291 -16.41 -10.31 -14.39
N ARG A 292 -15.33 -9.77 -14.96
CA ARG A 292 -14.87 -10.10 -16.32
C ARG A 292 -13.35 -10.30 -16.33
N LYS A 293 -12.89 -11.39 -16.95
CA LYS A 293 -11.49 -11.63 -17.27
C LYS A 293 -11.18 -11.13 -18.68
N ILE A 294 -10.10 -10.38 -18.82
CA ILE A 294 -9.61 -9.82 -20.09
C ILE A 294 -8.08 -10.03 -20.17
N GLY A 295 -7.63 -11.08 -20.85
CA GLY A 295 -6.20 -11.44 -20.88
C GLY A 295 -5.64 -11.60 -19.47
N LYS A 296 -4.70 -10.71 -19.10
CA LYS A 296 -4.07 -10.63 -17.77
C LYS A 296 -4.79 -9.70 -16.78
N ARG A 297 -5.93 -9.13 -17.13
CA ARG A 297 -6.69 -8.20 -16.29
C ARG A 297 -7.97 -8.86 -15.76
N LEU A 298 -8.24 -8.69 -14.47
CA LEU A 298 -9.53 -9.00 -13.86
C LEU A 298 -10.25 -7.68 -13.58
N VAL A 299 -11.43 -7.52 -14.17
CA VAL A 299 -12.31 -6.37 -13.96
C VAL A 299 -13.44 -6.78 -13.04
N VAL A 300 -13.58 -6.09 -11.92
CA VAL A 300 -14.64 -6.32 -10.93
C VAL A 300 -15.41 -5.03 -10.70
N VAL A 301 -16.72 -5.08 -10.94
CA VAL A 301 -17.67 -4.04 -10.54
C VAL A 301 -18.31 -4.49 -9.24
N ALA A 302 -18.17 -3.71 -8.18
CA ALA A 302 -18.76 -3.98 -6.88
C ALA A 302 -19.90 -3.02 -6.58
N ASN A 303 -20.94 -3.53 -5.90
CA ASN A 303 -22.08 -2.77 -5.37
C ASN A 303 -22.95 -2.03 -6.40
N ALA A 304 -22.99 -2.49 -7.65
CA ALA A 304 -23.95 -2.01 -8.64
C ALA A 304 -25.40 -2.23 -8.16
N ASP A 305 -26.31 -1.35 -8.55
CA ASP A 305 -27.73 -1.36 -8.16
C ASP A 305 -28.62 -2.24 -9.06
N SER A 306 -28.11 -2.63 -10.24
CA SER A 306 -28.77 -3.58 -11.14
C SER A 306 -27.74 -4.43 -11.91
N PRO A 307 -28.15 -5.59 -12.47
CA PRO A 307 -27.30 -6.36 -13.38
C PRO A 307 -26.86 -5.57 -14.62
N GLU A 308 -27.74 -4.76 -15.19
CA GLU A 308 -27.48 -3.95 -16.38
C GLU A 308 -26.42 -2.87 -16.09
N HIS A 309 -26.47 -2.25 -14.91
CA HIS A 309 -25.45 -1.30 -14.48
C HIS A 309 -24.09 -1.99 -14.33
N ALA A 310 -24.04 -3.20 -13.74
CA ALA A 310 -22.80 -3.96 -13.67
C ALA A 310 -22.24 -4.29 -15.07
N ILE A 311 -23.09 -4.69 -16.01
CA ILE A 311 -22.70 -4.96 -17.41
C ILE A 311 -22.20 -3.71 -18.12
N ASP A 312 -22.87 -2.56 -17.95
CA ASP A 312 -22.44 -1.26 -18.51
C ASP A 312 -21.03 -0.92 -18.02
N MET A 313 -20.80 -0.99 -16.71
CA MET A 313 -19.50 -0.67 -16.11
C MET A 313 -18.38 -1.62 -16.56
N LEU A 314 -18.65 -2.92 -16.67
CA LEU A 314 -17.69 -3.88 -17.26
C LEU A 314 -17.38 -3.50 -18.71
N GLY A 315 -18.37 -3.04 -19.48
CA GLY A 315 -18.25 -2.60 -20.87
C GLY A 315 -17.38 -1.34 -21.08
N ARG A 316 -17.09 -0.57 -20.02
CA ARG A 316 -16.23 0.62 -20.10
C ARG A 316 -14.74 0.30 -20.15
N ILE A 317 -14.35 -0.92 -19.81
CA ILE A 317 -12.98 -1.40 -19.94
C ILE A 317 -12.83 -2.07 -21.31
N ALA A 318 -11.88 -1.57 -22.10
CA ALA A 318 -11.53 -2.14 -23.39
C ALA A 318 -10.99 -3.57 -23.24
N PRO A 319 -11.20 -4.46 -24.24
CA PRO A 319 -10.58 -5.78 -24.31
C PRO A 319 -9.04 -5.73 -24.22
#